data_AF-A0A8S8YIA2-F1
#
_entry.id   AF-A0A8S8YIA2-F1
#
_cell.length_a   1.000
_cell.length_b   1.000
_cell.length_c   1.000
_cell.angle_alpha   90.00
_cell.angle_beta   90.00
_cell.angle_gamma   90.00
#
_symmetry.space_group_name_H-M   'P 1'
#
loop_
_entity.id
_entity.type
_entity.pdbx_description
1 polymer ?
#
loop_
_entity_poly.entity_id
_entity_poly.type
_entity_poly.pdbx_seq_one_letter_code
_entity_poly.pdbx_strand_id
1 'polypeptide(L)'
;MKAGSEMSWKPGRTMKVAGELYNAGHITYIRTDSTRTNAGARDEVKSFISQTWGEDHLGKGVVGPDVKGDTANVQDAHEAIRPTRPAAQNIEGLSAEQARLYRLVWARFAGSQMSPSQYERLSMSASATGFEKTFNSTASWRVHKGWEAAFEGIRKEPAIAPPSFNASVGESLELDSTDSESNNPELIEDETKPPARYKQHSIVQKMKSEGIGRPSTYAATITKLLKRKYVVEENGSLVPADSGRTLWLEVAPFYDRKDHGIEGHLFGTDFTAEMESNLDEIEIGNSAAPQVWHTFAEHFQGLHLAALEQKKLKPTPKQLDYFARLISHLPEDEVNRFTGGNPLKR
;
A
#
# COMPACT_ATOMS: atom_id res chain seq x y z
N MET A 1 1.03 -5.79 -4.86
CA MET A 1 1.87 -4.61 -4.54
C MET A 1 3.11 -4.50 -5.41
N LYS A 2 4.04 -5.48 -5.38
CA LYS A 2 5.33 -5.36 -6.09
C LYS A 2 5.24 -5.29 -7.61
N ALA A 3 4.28 -5.97 -8.25
CA ALA A 3 3.98 -5.75 -9.67
C ALA A 3 3.58 -4.28 -9.96
N GLY A 4 2.92 -3.60 -9.02
CA GLY A 4 2.61 -2.18 -9.17
C GLY A 4 3.85 -1.29 -9.12
N SER A 5 4.74 -1.51 -8.16
CA SER A 5 5.94 -0.68 -7.99
C SER A 5 7.08 -1.01 -8.97
N GLU A 6 7.27 -2.29 -9.32
CA GLU A 6 8.38 -2.76 -10.16
C GLU A 6 7.99 -2.88 -11.65
N MET A 7 6.68 -2.97 -11.95
CA MET A 7 6.17 -3.19 -13.32
C MET A 7 5.14 -2.16 -13.77
N SER A 8 4.74 -1.22 -12.92
CA SER A 8 3.65 -0.27 -13.19
C SER A 8 2.31 -0.95 -13.52
N TRP A 9 2.07 -2.15 -12.97
CA TRP A 9 0.86 -2.91 -13.24
C TRP A 9 -0.27 -2.59 -12.28
N LYS A 10 -1.48 -2.43 -12.83
CA LYS A 10 -2.71 -2.31 -12.05
C LYS A 10 -3.04 -3.67 -11.38
N PRO A 11 -3.67 -3.67 -10.18
CA PRO A 11 -4.08 -4.90 -9.51
C PRO A 11 -4.90 -5.84 -10.40
N GLY A 12 -5.86 -5.31 -11.17
CA GLY A 12 -6.67 -6.12 -12.09
C GLY A 12 -5.85 -6.85 -13.16
N ARG A 13 -4.87 -6.17 -13.78
CA ARG A 13 -3.94 -6.80 -14.74
C ARG A 13 -3.09 -7.87 -14.07
N THR A 14 -2.56 -7.56 -12.88
CA THR A 14 -1.73 -8.50 -12.12
C THR A 14 -2.51 -9.78 -11.80
N MET A 15 -3.75 -9.66 -11.32
CA MET A 15 -4.60 -10.81 -10.99
C MET A 15 -4.99 -11.62 -12.22
N LYS A 16 -5.21 -10.96 -13.37
CA LYS A 16 -5.46 -11.66 -14.64
C LYS A 16 -4.28 -12.54 -15.03
N VAL A 17 -3.08 -11.96 -15.13
CA VAL A 17 -1.86 -12.69 -15.53
C VAL A 17 -1.49 -13.76 -14.49
N ALA A 18 -1.66 -13.48 -13.20
CA ALA A 18 -1.48 -14.48 -12.15
C ALA A 18 -2.45 -15.65 -12.29
N GLY A 19 -3.72 -15.38 -12.65
CA GLY A 19 -4.72 -16.41 -12.90
C GLY A 19 -4.34 -17.32 -14.08
N GLU A 20 -3.81 -16.75 -15.15
CA GLU A 20 -3.30 -17.51 -16.30
C GLU A 20 -2.12 -18.42 -15.89
N LEU A 21 -1.15 -17.89 -15.12
CA LEU A 21 -0.02 -18.67 -14.60
C LEU A 21 -0.46 -19.79 -13.66
N TYR A 22 -1.45 -19.54 -12.80
CA TYR A 22 -2.01 -20.54 -11.89
C TYR A 22 -2.73 -21.64 -12.66
N ASN A 23 -3.59 -21.29 -13.62
CA ASN A 23 -4.32 -22.26 -14.45
C ASN A 23 -3.39 -23.13 -15.31
N ALA A 24 -2.24 -22.57 -15.72
CA ALA A 24 -1.17 -23.30 -16.40
C ALA A 24 -0.27 -24.12 -15.45
N GLY A 25 -0.52 -24.09 -14.14
CA GLY A 25 0.21 -24.85 -13.15
C GLY A 25 1.63 -24.34 -12.87
N HIS A 26 1.92 -23.06 -13.11
CA HIS A 26 3.25 -22.47 -12.91
C HIS A 26 3.43 -21.85 -11.52
N ILE A 27 2.35 -21.36 -10.91
CA ILE A 27 2.36 -20.80 -9.56
C ILE A 27 1.25 -21.40 -8.71
N THR A 28 1.39 -21.33 -7.38
CA THR A 28 0.36 -21.72 -6.42
C THR A 28 -0.84 -20.76 -6.44
N TYR A 29 -1.90 -21.10 -5.70
CA TYR A 29 -3.15 -20.35 -5.69
C TYR A 29 -2.96 -18.87 -5.31
N ILE A 30 -3.55 -17.98 -6.11
CA ILE A 30 -3.22 -16.55 -6.12
C ILE A 30 -4.00 -15.70 -5.11
N ARG A 31 -5.01 -16.28 -4.45
CA ARG A 31 -5.83 -15.60 -3.45
C ARG A 31 -5.50 -16.17 -2.08
N THR A 32 -4.37 -15.71 -1.57
CA THR A 32 -3.79 -16.15 -0.30
C THR A 32 -3.28 -14.92 0.44
N ASP A 33 -3.53 -14.88 1.73
CA ASP A 33 -2.93 -13.95 2.70
C ASP A 33 -1.73 -14.57 3.42
N SER A 34 -1.65 -15.90 3.42
CA SER A 34 -0.55 -16.69 3.97
C SER A 34 0.79 -16.39 3.28
N THR A 35 1.82 -16.34 4.11
CA THR A 35 3.22 -16.29 3.66
C THR A 35 3.96 -17.61 3.87
N ARG A 36 3.25 -18.64 4.33
CA ARG A 36 3.77 -19.99 4.57
C ARG A 36 4.18 -20.66 3.26
N THR A 37 5.27 -21.43 3.31
CA THR A 37 5.74 -22.24 2.18
C THR A 37 5.90 -23.69 2.60
N ASN A 38 5.78 -24.63 1.66
CA ASN A 38 6.05 -26.04 1.88
C ASN A 38 7.56 -26.31 2.04
N ALA A 39 7.93 -27.26 2.91
CA ALA A 39 9.33 -27.63 3.16
C ALA A 39 10.06 -28.14 1.91
N GLY A 40 9.48 -29.08 1.16
CA GLY A 40 10.10 -29.62 -0.05
C GLY A 40 10.36 -28.54 -1.11
N ALA A 41 9.47 -27.56 -1.24
CA ALA A 41 9.69 -26.44 -2.14
C ALA A 41 10.86 -25.54 -1.70
N ARG A 42 11.07 -25.37 -0.39
CA ARG A 42 12.24 -24.65 0.14
C ARG A 42 13.53 -25.43 -0.09
N ASP A 43 13.50 -26.75 0.08
CA ASP A 43 14.70 -27.59 -0.10
C ASP A 43 15.12 -27.62 -1.58
N GLU A 44 14.16 -27.70 -2.50
CA GLU A 44 14.39 -27.62 -3.94
C GLU A 44 15.00 -26.27 -4.35
N VAL A 45 14.43 -25.15 -3.89
CA VAL A 45 14.99 -23.83 -4.24
C VAL A 45 16.35 -23.59 -3.60
N LYS A 46 16.60 -24.08 -2.37
CA LYS A 46 17.92 -24.00 -1.72
C LYS A 46 18.97 -24.79 -2.49
N SER A 47 18.61 -25.98 -2.98
CA SER A 47 19.49 -26.76 -3.85
C SER A 47 19.86 -25.99 -5.13
N PHE A 48 18.86 -25.37 -5.77
CA PHE A 48 19.10 -24.49 -6.93
C PHE A 48 20.01 -23.30 -6.58
N ILE A 49 19.78 -22.64 -5.43
CA ILE A 49 20.57 -21.48 -4.98
C ILE A 49 22.04 -21.87 -4.80
N SER A 50 22.32 -22.97 -4.09
CA SER A 50 23.69 -23.44 -3.85
C SER A 50 24.41 -23.76 -5.17
N GLN A 51 23.74 -24.44 -6.10
CA GLN A 51 24.31 -24.78 -7.41
C GLN A 51 24.56 -23.55 -8.29
N THR A 52 23.73 -22.51 -8.17
CA THR A 52 23.79 -21.32 -9.04
C THR A 52 24.73 -20.24 -8.51
N TRP A 53 24.70 -19.98 -7.20
CA TRP A 53 25.40 -18.86 -6.58
C TRP A 53 26.36 -19.27 -5.45
N GLY A 54 26.31 -20.51 -4.98
CA GLY A 54 27.15 -21.01 -3.89
C GLY A 54 26.45 -21.08 -2.54
N GLU A 55 27.08 -21.81 -1.61
CA GLU A 55 26.59 -22.04 -0.24
C GLU A 55 26.49 -20.73 0.59
N ASP A 56 27.33 -19.74 0.29
CA ASP A 56 27.34 -18.41 0.91
C ASP A 56 26.08 -17.57 0.59
N HIS A 57 25.31 -18.00 -0.41
CA HIS A 57 24.02 -17.40 -0.77
C HIS A 57 22.84 -18.06 -0.08
N LEU A 58 23.04 -19.14 0.69
CA LEU A 58 21.98 -19.76 1.49
C LEU A 58 21.69 -18.97 2.77
N GLY A 59 20.41 -18.70 3.01
CA GLY A 59 19.93 -18.09 4.25
C GLY A 59 19.30 -19.11 5.19
N LYS A 60 19.07 -18.68 6.44
CA LYS A 60 18.21 -19.43 7.39
C LYS A 60 16.82 -19.69 6.81
N GLY A 61 16.38 -18.84 5.87
CA GLY A 61 15.08 -18.91 5.23
C GLY A 61 14.00 -18.23 6.06
N VAL A 62 13.13 -17.48 5.40
CA VAL A 62 11.93 -16.89 6.01
C VAL A 62 10.75 -17.78 5.70
N VAL A 63 10.05 -18.23 6.76
CA VAL A 63 8.91 -19.16 6.67
C VAL A 63 7.54 -18.47 6.81
N GLY A 64 7.52 -17.17 7.14
CA GLY A 64 6.32 -16.40 7.47
C GLY A 64 6.02 -16.39 8.99
N PRO A 65 5.36 -15.34 9.53
CA PRO A 65 4.94 -15.30 10.94
C PRO A 65 3.87 -16.34 11.26
N ASP A 66 3.09 -16.76 10.26
CA ASP A 66 1.99 -17.74 10.34
C ASP A 66 2.46 -19.15 10.75
N VAL A 67 3.78 -19.39 10.79
CA VAL A 67 4.39 -20.66 11.23
C VAL A 67 4.68 -20.69 12.73
N LYS A 68 4.63 -19.54 13.42
CA LYS A 68 5.00 -19.43 14.85
C LYS A 68 3.85 -19.68 15.83
N GLY A 69 2.64 -20.01 15.37
CA GLY A 69 1.48 -20.32 16.21
C GLY A 69 1.33 -21.81 16.45
N ASP A 70 1.44 -22.25 17.70
CA ASP A 70 1.24 -23.63 18.17
C ASP A 70 -0.27 -23.96 18.29
N THR A 71 -1.07 -23.67 17.26
CA THR A 71 -2.51 -23.95 17.27
C THR A 71 -2.85 -25.10 16.33
N ALA A 72 -3.14 -26.24 16.96
CA ALA A 72 -3.53 -27.53 16.37
C ALA A 72 -4.88 -27.53 15.61
N ASN A 73 -5.36 -26.38 15.13
CA ASN A 73 -6.53 -26.23 14.27
C ASN A 73 -6.12 -25.73 12.88
N VAL A 74 -5.09 -26.33 12.29
CA VAL A 74 -4.66 -26.00 10.92
C VAL A 74 -5.63 -26.65 9.92
N GLN A 75 -6.79 -26.01 9.74
CA GLN A 75 -7.53 -26.04 8.46
C GLN A 75 -6.91 -25.08 7.43
N ASP A 76 -5.75 -24.48 7.72
CA ASP A 76 -5.15 -23.49 6.83
C ASP A 76 -4.28 -24.14 5.74
N ALA A 77 -4.95 -24.65 4.70
CA ALA A 77 -4.36 -25.18 3.48
C ALA A 77 -3.74 -24.08 2.59
N HIS A 78 -3.76 -22.81 2.99
CA HIS A 78 -3.27 -21.72 2.16
C HIS A 78 -1.74 -21.66 2.20
N GLU A 79 -1.15 -21.65 1.02
CA GLU A 79 0.28 -21.49 0.79
C GLU A 79 0.53 -20.12 0.16
N ALA A 80 1.71 -19.55 0.39
CA ALA A 80 2.17 -18.36 -0.31
C ALA A 80 2.16 -18.55 -1.83
N ILE A 81 2.02 -17.45 -2.56
CA ILE A 81 2.18 -17.44 -4.02
C ILE A 81 3.66 -17.68 -4.35
N ARG A 82 3.97 -18.85 -4.88
CA ARG A 82 5.33 -19.27 -5.28
C ARG A 82 5.29 -20.11 -6.56
N PRO A 83 6.44 -20.36 -7.21
CA PRO A 83 6.53 -21.32 -8.30
C PRO A 83 6.13 -22.73 -7.83
N THR A 84 5.40 -23.46 -8.67
CA THR A 84 5.13 -24.90 -8.46
C THR A 84 6.37 -25.76 -8.68
N ARG A 85 7.28 -25.29 -9.55
CA ARG A 85 8.60 -25.87 -9.83
C ARG A 85 9.72 -24.91 -9.40
N PRO A 86 10.08 -24.89 -8.11
CA PRO A 86 11.11 -24.01 -7.55
C PRO A 86 12.43 -23.90 -8.32
N ALA A 87 12.95 -25.00 -8.88
CA ALA A 87 14.20 -24.97 -9.63
C ALA A 87 14.08 -24.29 -11.02
N ALA A 88 12.87 -24.08 -11.52
CA ALA A 88 12.64 -23.47 -12.82
C ALA A 88 12.62 -21.94 -12.72
N GLN A 89 13.78 -21.28 -12.87
CA GLN A 89 13.86 -19.80 -12.85
C GLN A 89 13.06 -19.14 -13.99
N ASN A 90 13.01 -19.78 -15.15
CA ASN A 90 12.29 -19.33 -16.33
C ASN A 90 11.43 -20.47 -16.88
N ILE A 91 10.32 -20.13 -17.55
CA ILE A 91 9.41 -21.08 -18.18
C ILE A 91 9.28 -20.74 -19.66
N GLU A 92 9.52 -21.73 -20.52
CA GLU A 92 9.36 -21.59 -21.96
C GLU A 92 7.88 -21.47 -22.37
N GLY A 93 7.60 -20.80 -23.48
CA GLY A 93 6.25 -20.67 -24.03
C GLY A 93 5.34 -19.65 -23.33
N LEU A 94 5.83 -18.96 -22.30
CA LEU A 94 5.09 -17.86 -21.67
C LEU A 94 5.07 -16.60 -22.54
N SER A 95 3.95 -15.88 -22.50
CA SER A 95 3.93 -14.51 -23.02
C SER A 95 4.91 -13.61 -22.25
N ALA A 96 5.33 -12.49 -22.85
CA ALA A 96 6.25 -11.56 -22.18
C ALA A 96 5.72 -11.07 -20.81
N GLU A 97 4.40 -10.87 -20.68
CA GLU A 97 3.77 -10.50 -19.42
C GLU A 97 3.83 -11.62 -18.39
N GLN A 98 3.44 -12.84 -18.79
CA GLN A 98 3.47 -14.03 -17.94
C GLN A 98 4.90 -14.32 -17.46
N ALA A 99 5.88 -14.28 -18.35
CA ALA A 99 7.29 -14.48 -18.03
C ALA A 99 7.78 -13.45 -17.00
N ARG A 100 7.43 -12.17 -17.19
CA ARG A 100 7.84 -11.10 -16.28
C ARG A 100 7.21 -11.24 -14.89
N LEU A 101 5.93 -11.60 -14.80
CA LEU A 101 5.27 -11.84 -13.51
C LEU A 101 5.80 -13.10 -12.83
N TYR A 102 5.96 -14.19 -13.57
CA TYR A 102 6.55 -15.43 -13.08
C TYR A 102 7.94 -15.19 -12.50
N ARG A 103 8.80 -14.48 -13.24
CA ARG A 103 10.17 -14.16 -12.82
C ARG A 103 10.21 -13.35 -11.52
N LEU A 104 9.24 -12.45 -11.31
CA LEU A 104 9.08 -11.70 -10.05
C LEU A 104 8.61 -12.60 -8.90
N VAL A 105 7.65 -13.50 -9.13
CA VAL A 105 7.19 -14.48 -8.13
C VAL A 105 8.33 -15.42 -7.74
N TRP A 106 9.07 -15.94 -8.72
CA TRP A 106 10.24 -16.76 -8.51
C TRP A 106 11.33 -16.03 -7.72
N ALA A 107 11.67 -14.79 -8.10
CA ALA A 107 12.68 -13.98 -7.41
C ALA A 107 12.34 -13.77 -5.93
N ARG A 108 11.05 -13.53 -5.64
CA ARG A 108 10.54 -13.35 -4.29
C ARG A 108 10.67 -14.62 -3.46
N PHE A 109 10.33 -15.77 -4.04
CA PHE A 109 10.41 -17.05 -3.35
C PHE A 109 11.86 -17.49 -3.12
N ALA A 110 12.71 -17.49 -4.17
CA ALA A 110 14.11 -17.83 -4.05
C ALA A 110 14.84 -16.88 -3.08
N GLY A 111 14.67 -15.57 -3.25
CA GLY A 111 15.28 -14.57 -2.38
C GLY A 111 14.86 -14.67 -0.91
N SER A 112 13.68 -15.23 -0.59
CA SER A 112 13.27 -15.44 0.80
C SER A 112 14.02 -16.60 1.49
N GLN A 113 14.72 -17.43 0.72
CA GLN A 113 15.56 -18.54 1.21
C GLN A 113 17.06 -18.21 1.17
N MET A 114 17.43 -17.02 0.68
CA MET A 114 18.82 -16.60 0.50
C MET A 114 19.37 -15.80 1.69
N SER A 115 20.70 -15.66 1.75
CA SER A 115 21.39 -14.83 2.73
C SER A 115 21.13 -13.33 2.48
N PRO A 116 21.25 -12.47 3.51
CA PRO A 116 21.19 -11.03 3.33
C PRO A 116 22.25 -10.53 2.35
N SER A 117 21.90 -9.54 1.51
CA SER A 117 22.88 -8.74 0.78
C SER A 117 23.73 -7.93 1.76
N GLN A 118 25.00 -7.71 1.45
CA GLN A 118 25.90 -6.91 2.28
C GLN A 118 26.43 -5.72 1.50
N TYR A 119 26.49 -4.57 2.19
CA TYR A 119 26.93 -3.30 1.64
C TYR A 119 27.94 -2.67 2.58
N GLU A 120 28.93 -2.02 2.00
CA GLU A 120 29.78 -1.07 2.71
C GLU A 120 29.23 0.33 2.50
N ARG A 121 29.39 1.17 3.53
CA ARG A 121 28.94 2.55 3.53
C ARG A 121 30.08 3.45 4.00
N LEU A 122 30.42 4.43 3.18
CA LEU A 122 31.34 5.50 3.50
C LEU A 122 30.54 6.77 3.77
N SER A 123 30.67 7.31 4.98
CA SER A 123 30.12 8.61 5.36
C SER A 123 31.27 9.61 5.42
N MET A 124 31.12 10.73 4.71
CA MET A 124 32.15 11.77 4.62
C MET A 124 31.60 13.10 5.13
N SER A 125 32.48 13.83 5.81
CA SER A 125 32.24 15.19 6.28
C SER A 125 33.43 16.06 5.89
N ALA A 126 33.18 17.16 5.19
CA ALA A 126 34.22 18.07 4.72
C ALA A 126 33.88 19.52 5.06
N SER A 127 34.92 20.32 5.28
CA SER A 127 34.84 21.78 5.42
C SER A 127 35.51 22.45 4.23
N ALA A 128 35.04 23.63 3.82
CA ALA A 128 35.69 24.44 2.80
C ALA A 128 36.13 25.78 3.39
N THR A 129 37.31 26.25 2.99
CA THR A 129 37.81 27.57 3.39
C THR A 129 36.84 28.65 2.93
N GLY A 130 36.42 29.54 3.85
CA GLY A 130 35.46 30.59 3.55
C GLY A 130 33.99 30.15 3.59
N PHE A 131 33.70 28.92 4.01
CA PHE A 131 32.34 28.41 4.18
C PHE A 131 32.15 27.80 5.57
N GLU A 132 31.23 28.35 6.37
CA GLU A 132 31.06 27.96 7.78
C GLU A 132 30.32 26.63 7.98
N LYS A 133 29.62 26.14 6.95
CA LYS A 133 28.84 24.90 7.04
C LYS A 133 29.66 23.69 6.58
N THR A 134 29.30 22.54 7.12
CA THR A 134 29.88 21.24 6.76
C THR A 134 29.17 20.64 5.55
N PHE A 135 29.94 20.14 4.59
CA PHE A 135 29.44 19.26 3.54
C PHE A 135 29.37 17.83 4.07
N ASN A 136 28.20 17.19 3.91
CA ASN A 136 28.01 15.80 4.29
C ASN A 136 27.68 14.98 3.05
N SER A 137 28.33 13.83 2.92
CA SER A 137 28.06 12.90 1.82
C SER A 137 28.05 11.46 2.31
N THR A 138 27.37 10.59 1.58
CA THR A 138 27.42 9.15 1.76
C THR A 138 27.62 8.48 0.42
N ALA A 139 28.54 7.52 0.36
CA ALA A 139 28.61 6.53 -0.71
C ALA A 139 28.33 5.13 -0.14
N SER A 140 27.74 4.24 -0.96
CA SER A 140 27.54 2.85 -0.59
C SER A 140 27.66 1.93 -1.81
N TRP A 141 28.27 0.77 -1.62
CA TRP A 141 28.43 -0.24 -2.66
C TRP A 141 28.20 -1.63 -2.08
N ARG A 142 27.71 -2.54 -2.94
CA ARG A 142 27.41 -3.91 -2.57
C ARG A 142 28.68 -4.76 -2.61
N VAL A 143 28.95 -5.45 -1.51
CA VAL A 143 30.09 -6.38 -1.37
C VAL A 143 29.65 -7.84 -1.38
N HIS A 144 28.38 -8.13 -1.09
CA HIS A 144 27.77 -9.46 -1.24
C HIS A 144 26.36 -9.35 -1.82
N LYS A 145 26.06 -10.14 -2.87
CA LYS A 145 24.74 -10.09 -3.52
C LYS A 145 23.63 -10.64 -2.63
N GLY A 146 23.85 -11.77 -1.95
CA GLY A 146 22.81 -12.45 -1.17
C GLY A 146 21.51 -12.60 -1.97
N TRP A 147 20.36 -12.33 -1.33
CA TRP A 147 19.04 -12.41 -1.95
C TRP A 147 18.84 -11.53 -3.20
N GLU A 148 19.64 -10.48 -3.39
CA GLU A 148 19.51 -9.61 -4.57
C GLU A 148 19.87 -10.34 -5.86
N ALA A 149 20.69 -11.39 -5.81
CA ALA A 149 21.01 -12.22 -6.97
C ALA A 149 19.75 -12.84 -7.60
N ALA A 150 18.76 -13.21 -6.80
CA ALA A 150 17.47 -13.69 -7.31
C ALA A 150 16.68 -12.62 -8.10
N PHE A 151 17.00 -11.34 -7.94
CA PHE A 151 16.35 -10.21 -8.63
C PHE A 151 17.16 -9.65 -9.81
N GLU A 152 18.27 -10.29 -10.19
CA GLU A 152 19.07 -9.91 -11.35
C GLU A 152 18.20 -9.88 -12.63
N GLY A 153 18.33 -8.79 -13.40
CA GLY A 153 17.49 -8.51 -14.57
C GLY A 153 16.08 -7.97 -14.27
N ILE A 154 15.68 -7.86 -13.00
CA ILE A 154 14.41 -7.24 -12.57
C ILE A 154 14.67 -5.85 -12.00
N ARG A 155 15.72 -5.71 -11.17
CA ARG A 155 16.08 -4.47 -10.50
C ARG A 155 17.36 -3.88 -11.07
N LYS A 156 17.51 -2.57 -10.90
CA LYS A 156 18.76 -1.87 -11.24
C LYS A 156 19.87 -2.37 -10.31
N GLU A 157 21.04 -2.64 -10.89
CA GLU A 157 22.22 -3.02 -10.12
C GLU A 157 22.77 -1.82 -9.32
N PRO A 158 23.16 -2.04 -8.06
CA PRO A 158 23.83 -1.02 -7.23
C PRO A 158 25.28 -0.85 -7.67
N ALA A 159 25.96 0.16 -7.11
CA ALA A 159 27.40 0.26 -7.20
C ALA A 159 28.06 -0.97 -6.55
N ILE A 160 29.17 -1.44 -7.13
CA ILE A 160 29.91 -2.65 -6.68
C ILE A 160 31.35 -2.35 -6.24
N ALA A 161 31.72 -1.07 -6.24
CA ALA A 161 33.05 -0.61 -5.88
C ALA A 161 32.96 0.69 -5.07
N PRO A 162 33.94 0.96 -4.18
CA PRO A 162 34.06 2.25 -3.52
C PRO A 162 34.22 3.39 -4.52
N PRO A 163 34.01 4.64 -4.09
CA PRO A 163 34.38 5.81 -4.88
C PRO A 163 35.85 5.73 -5.33
N SER A 164 36.13 6.18 -6.55
CA SER A 164 37.48 6.11 -7.14
C SER A 164 38.46 7.15 -6.58
N PHE A 165 37.98 8.16 -5.86
CA PHE A 165 38.81 9.20 -5.26
C PHE A 165 39.31 8.78 -3.86
N ASN A 166 40.44 9.36 -3.43
CA ASN A 166 40.95 9.13 -2.08
C ASN A 166 40.05 9.84 -1.05
N ALA A 167 39.38 9.06 -0.21
CA ALA A 167 38.48 9.55 0.83
C ALA A 167 39.09 9.47 2.24
N SER A 168 40.43 9.43 2.33
CA SER A 168 41.13 9.40 3.62
C SER A 168 40.94 10.70 4.40
N VAL A 169 40.89 10.59 5.73
CA VAL A 169 40.80 11.78 6.60
C VAL A 169 42.04 12.65 6.40
N GLY A 170 41.82 13.94 6.18
CA GLY A 170 42.87 14.93 5.94
C GLY A 170 43.16 15.19 4.46
N GLU A 171 42.56 14.41 3.55
CA GLU A 171 42.68 14.66 2.12
C GLU A 171 41.80 15.85 1.69
N SER A 172 42.33 16.65 0.76
CA SER A 172 41.63 17.80 0.19
C SER A 172 41.04 17.42 -1.16
N LEU A 173 39.80 17.84 -1.40
CA LEU A 173 39.17 17.79 -2.72
C LEU A 173 39.20 19.20 -3.32
N GLU A 174 39.64 19.32 -4.56
CA GLU A 174 39.62 20.61 -5.26
C GLU A 174 38.18 20.95 -5.66
N LEU A 175 37.81 22.21 -5.42
CA LEU A 175 36.61 22.80 -6.00
C LEU A 175 37.01 23.41 -7.35
N ASP A 176 36.11 23.34 -8.31
CA ASP A 176 36.38 23.91 -9.62
C ASP A 176 36.45 25.44 -9.52
N SER A 177 37.19 26.07 -10.43
CA SER A 177 37.23 27.53 -10.49
C SER A 177 35.85 28.08 -10.86
N THR A 178 35.58 29.32 -10.48
CA THR A 178 34.31 29.99 -10.82
C THR A 178 34.05 30.11 -12.33
N ASP A 179 35.11 29.98 -13.14
CA ASP A 179 35.05 30.06 -14.61
C ASP A 179 35.04 28.68 -15.27
N SER A 180 34.99 27.60 -14.48
CA SER A 180 34.91 26.23 -14.99
C SER A 180 33.51 25.95 -15.57
N GLU A 181 33.46 25.23 -16.70
CA GLU A 181 32.19 24.71 -17.23
C GLU A 181 31.65 23.53 -16.40
N SER A 182 32.49 22.91 -15.56
CA SER A 182 32.03 21.94 -14.58
C SER A 182 31.52 22.65 -13.34
N ASN A 183 30.19 22.69 -13.18
CA ASN A 183 29.49 23.29 -12.04
C ASN A 183 29.79 22.52 -10.73
N ASN A 184 30.98 22.66 -10.14
CA ASN A 184 31.33 22.06 -8.85
C ASN A 184 31.96 23.10 -7.90
N PRO A 185 31.22 23.57 -6.87
CA PRO A 185 29.93 23.09 -6.41
C PRO A 185 28.73 23.64 -7.21
N GLU A 186 27.69 22.82 -7.38
CA GLU A 186 26.40 23.24 -7.95
C GLU A 186 25.43 23.67 -6.84
N LEU A 187 24.81 24.86 -6.98
CA LEU A 187 23.69 25.25 -6.13
C LEU A 187 22.43 24.52 -6.59
N ILE A 188 21.90 23.64 -5.74
CA ILE A 188 20.64 22.94 -5.97
C ILE A 188 19.57 23.56 -5.07
N GLU A 189 18.54 24.14 -5.68
CA GLU A 189 17.33 24.59 -5.00
C GLU A 189 16.22 23.54 -5.19
N ASP A 190 15.49 23.21 -4.11
CA ASP A 190 14.35 22.28 -4.15
C ASP A 190 13.25 22.77 -3.20
N GLU A 191 12.03 22.32 -3.44
CA GLU A 191 10.83 22.68 -2.67
C GLU A 191 10.24 21.45 -1.98
N THR A 192 9.67 21.66 -0.78
CA THR A 192 8.92 20.60 -0.10
C THR A 192 7.69 20.24 -0.91
N LYS A 193 7.54 18.94 -1.21
CA LYS A 193 6.39 18.42 -1.96
C LYS A 193 5.30 17.95 -0.98
N PRO A 194 4.01 18.11 -1.34
CA PRO A 194 2.93 17.54 -0.54
C PRO A 194 2.99 16.01 -0.54
N PRO A 195 2.32 15.34 0.42
CA PRO A 195 2.20 13.88 0.42
C PRO A 195 1.68 13.36 -0.93
N ALA A 196 2.34 12.33 -1.46
CA ALA A 196 1.96 11.74 -2.73
C ALA A 196 0.56 11.10 -2.66
N ARG A 197 -0.23 11.29 -3.71
CA ARG A 197 -1.52 10.59 -3.84
C ARG A 197 -1.32 9.08 -3.97
N TYR A 198 -2.33 8.33 -3.56
CA TYR A 198 -2.32 6.89 -3.74
C TYR A 198 -2.39 6.51 -5.22
N LYS A 199 -1.61 5.51 -5.62
CA LYS A 199 -1.83 4.73 -6.84
C LYS A 199 -2.62 3.48 -6.49
N GLN A 200 -3.15 2.77 -7.48
CA GLN A 200 -3.92 1.54 -7.22
C GLN A 200 -3.14 0.50 -6.39
N HIS A 201 -1.81 0.39 -6.54
CA HIS A 201 -1.04 -0.56 -5.73
C HIS A 201 -0.74 -0.06 -4.31
N SER A 202 -0.59 1.26 -4.09
CA SER A 202 -0.30 1.81 -2.77
C SER A 202 -1.58 1.95 -1.93
N ILE A 203 -2.75 2.13 -2.56
CA ILE A 203 -4.02 2.02 -1.82
C ILE A 203 -4.27 0.59 -1.34
N VAL A 204 -3.93 -0.44 -2.13
CA VAL A 204 -3.99 -1.85 -1.65
C VAL A 204 -3.07 -2.06 -0.46
N GLN A 205 -1.89 -1.46 -0.47
CA GLN A 205 -0.97 -1.55 0.67
C GLN A 205 -1.56 -0.90 1.93
N LYS A 206 -2.17 0.28 1.79
CA LYS A 206 -2.86 0.95 2.88
C LYS A 206 -4.05 0.13 3.37
N MET A 207 -4.87 -0.40 2.47
CA MET A 207 -6.00 -1.28 2.82
C MET A 207 -5.52 -2.48 3.66
N LYS A 208 -4.47 -3.17 3.21
CA LYS A 208 -3.89 -4.29 3.95
C LYS A 208 -3.36 -3.88 5.34
N SER A 209 -2.67 -2.74 5.46
CA SER A 209 -2.12 -2.29 6.75
C SER A 209 -3.20 -1.88 7.75
N GLU A 210 -4.36 -1.44 7.24
CA GLU A 210 -5.53 -1.07 8.04
C GLU A 210 -6.47 -2.26 8.29
N GLY A 211 -6.11 -3.48 7.88
CA GLY A 211 -6.96 -4.67 8.05
C GLY A 211 -8.22 -4.70 7.18
N ILE A 212 -8.39 -3.75 6.25
CA ILE A 212 -9.57 -3.65 5.40
C ILE A 212 -9.39 -4.39 4.07
N GLY A 213 -10.37 -5.23 3.74
CA GLY A 213 -10.36 -6.07 2.54
C GLY A 213 -9.44 -7.29 2.63
N ARG A 214 -9.56 -8.16 1.62
CA ARG A 214 -8.91 -9.48 1.53
C ARG A 214 -8.37 -9.67 0.10
N PRO A 215 -7.50 -10.67 -0.16
CA PRO A 215 -6.97 -10.95 -1.50
C PRO A 215 -8.05 -11.02 -2.60
N SER A 216 -9.26 -11.47 -2.25
CA SER A 216 -10.43 -11.54 -3.11
C SER A 216 -11.08 -10.18 -3.42
N THR A 217 -10.94 -9.18 -2.55
CA THR A 217 -11.71 -7.91 -2.62
C THR A 217 -10.90 -6.71 -3.08
N TYR A 218 -9.58 -6.67 -2.90
CA TYR A 218 -8.74 -5.50 -3.22
C TYR A 218 -8.96 -4.92 -4.63
N ALA A 219 -8.80 -5.74 -5.67
CA ALA A 219 -8.94 -5.28 -7.06
C ALA A 219 -10.39 -4.92 -7.41
N ALA A 220 -11.35 -5.66 -6.85
CA ALA A 220 -12.78 -5.45 -7.08
C ALA A 220 -13.26 -4.12 -6.46
N THR A 221 -12.83 -3.81 -5.24
CA THR A 221 -13.14 -2.55 -4.54
C THR A 221 -12.65 -1.35 -5.31
N ILE A 222 -11.39 -1.33 -5.73
CA ILE A 222 -10.81 -0.22 -6.53
C ILE A 222 -11.56 -0.06 -7.86
N THR A 223 -11.85 -1.18 -8.53
CA THR A 223 -12.60 -1.18 -9.79
C THR A 223 -14.00 -0.60 -9.60
N LYS A 224 -14.67 -0.93 -8.50
CA LYS A 224 -16.01 -0.42 -8.17
C LYS A 224 -15.99 1.10 -7.90
N LEU A 225 -14.99 1.59 -7.18
CA LEU A 225 -14.82 3.03 -6.91
C LEU A 225 -14.59 3.83 -8.20
N LEU A 226 -13.74 3.32 -9.10
CA LEU A 226 -13.49 3.93 -10.42
C LEU A 226 -14.74 3.88 -11.30
N LYS A 227 -15.40 2.71 -11.39
CA LYS A 227 -16.62 2.54 -12.22
C LYS A 227 -17.75 3.46 -11.78
N ARG A 228 -17.89 3.68 -10.47
CA ARG A 228 -18.90 4.60 -9.89
C ARG A 228 -18.47 6.07 -9.89
N LYS A 229 -17.26 6.38 -10.38
CA LYS A 229 -16.70 7.73 -10.43
C LYS A 229 -16.63 8.42 -9.05
N TYR A 230 -16.41 7.66 -7.98
CA TYR A 230 -16.06 8.23 -6.67
C TYR A 230 -14.58 8.65 -6.64
N VAL A 231 -13.75 7.95 -7.40
CA VAL A 231 -12.36 8.30 -7.68
C VAL A 231 -12.12 8.24 -9.18
N VAL A 232 -11.21 9.07 -9.67
CA VAL A 232 -10.70 9.05 -11.05
C VAL A 232 -9.21 8.78 -11.04
N GLU A 233 -8.68 8.36 -12.20
CA GLU A 233 -7.25 8.11 -12.36
C GLU A 233 -6.62 9.22 -13.21
N GLU A 234 -5.67 9.94 -12.62
CA GLU A 234 -4.93 11.04 -13.26
C GLU A 234 -3.44 10.77 -13.13
N ASN A 235 -2.72 10.64 -14.25
CA ASN A 235 -1.28 10.34 -14.27
C ASN A 235 -0.90 9.13 -13.39
N GLY A 236 -1.77 8.12 -13.37
CA GLY A 236 -1.60 6.88 -12.57
C GLY A 236 -1.91 7.01 -11.08
N SER A 237 -2.33 8.21 -10.62
CA SER A 237 -2.75 8.47 -9.24
C SER A 237 -4.27 8.47 -9.12
N LEU A 238 -4.78 8.03 -7.97
CA LEU A 238 -6.19 8.08 -7.62
C LEU A 238 -6.52 9.45 -7.04
N VAL A 239 -7.50 10.13 -7.63
CA VAL A 239 -7.97 11.46 -7.24
C VAL A 239 -9.44 11.34 -6.86
N PRO A 240 -9.87 11.86 -5.70
CA PRO A 240 -11.28 11.84 -5.33
C PRO A 240 -12.07 12.76 -6.26
N ALA A 241 -13.11 12.23 -6.90
CA ALA A 241 -14.04 13.03 -7.69
C ALA A 241 -15.04 13.74 -6.78
N ASP A 242 -15.75 14.75 -7.30
CA ASP A 242 -16.73 15.53 -6.51
C ASP A 242 -17.76 14.63 -5.83
N SER A 243 -18.29 13.63 -6.52
CA SER A 243 -19.24 12.69 -5.91
C SER A 243 -18.67 11.89 -4.73
N GLY A 244 -17.39 11.52 -4.79
CA GLY A 244 -16.69 10.84 -3.70
C GLY A 244 -16.39 11.79 -2.54
N ARG A 245 -16.01 13.03 -2.85
CA ARG A 245 -15.80 14.08 -1.85
C ARG A 245 -17.11 14.43 -1.13
N THR A 246 -18.21 14.60 -1.85
CA THR A 246 -19.54 14.82 -1.25
C THR A 246 -19.93 13.67 -0.33
N LEU A 247 -19.78 12.41 -0.75
CA LEU A 247 -20.09 11.27 0.12
C LEU A 247 -19.26 11.30 1.42
N TRP A 248 -17.96 11.60 1.31
CA TRP A 248 -17.08 11.61 2.47
C TRP A 248 -17.25 12.84 3.38
N LEU A 249 -17.45 14.03 2.80
CA LEU A 249 -17.51 15.29 3.56
C LEU A 249 -18.91 15.62 4.06
N GLU A 250 -19.95 15.16 3.37
CA GLU A 250 -21.33 15.51 3.71
C GLU A 250 -22.12 14.34 4.27
N VAL A 251 -21.85 13.10 3.84
CA VAL A 251 -22.63 11.92 4.29
C VAL A 251 -21.95 11.18 5.43
N ALA A 252 -20.66 10.86 5.31
CA ALA A 252 -19.94 10.10 6.34
C ALA A 252 -20.01 10.70 7.75
N PRO A 253 -19.97 12.04 7.96
CA PRO A 253 -20.06 12.62 9.28
C PRO A 253 -21.38 12.36 10.03
N PHE A 254 -22.48 12.05 9.32
CA PHE A 254 -23.72 11.65 9.99
C PHE A 254 -23.62 10.28 10.68
N TYR A 255 -22.64 9.49 10.28
CA TYR A 255 -22.37 8.14 10.78
C TYR A 255 -21.09 8.08 11.64
N ASP A 256 -20.57 9.24 12.04
CA ASP A 256 -19.47 9.38 13.00
C ASP A 256 -20.06 9.68 14.37
N ARG A 257 -19.95 8.73 15.31
CA ARG A 257 -20.42 8.93 16.67
C ARG A 257 -19.34 8.44 17.64
N LYS A 258 -18.79 9.40 18.38
CA LYS A 258 -18.21 9.17 19.71
C LYS A 258 -19.12 9.69 20.83
N ASP A 259 -19.99 10.66 20.52
CA ASP A 259 -20.68 11.49 21.53
C ASP A 259 -22.03 10.93 22.03
N HIS A 260 -22.50 9.77 21.56
CA HIS A 260 -23.86 9.28 21.84
C HIS A 260 -23.91 7.85 22.40
N GLY A 261 -22.83 7.39 23.03
CA GLY A 261 -22.76 6.08 23.67
C GLY A 261 -22.64 4.88 22.72
N ILE A 262 -22.54 5.15 21.41
CA ILE A 262 -22.12 4.18 20.40
C ILE A 262 -20.71 4.59 20.00
N GLU A 263 -19.72 3.73 20.23
CA GLU A 263 -18.34 3.98 19.84
C GLU A 263 -18.15 3.52 18.40
N GLY A 264 -17.96 4.45 17.45
CA GLY A 264 -17.53 4.09 16.10
C GLY A 264 -17.91 5.07 14.99
N HIS A 265 -17.16 4.98 13.89
CA HIS A 265 -17.46 5.63 12.62
C HIS A 265 -17.78 4.53 11.61
N LEU A 266 -19.02 4.47 11.10
CA LEU A 266 -19.45 3.38 10.21
C LEU A 266 -18.56 3.24 8.97
N PHE A 267 -18.08 4.38 8.45
CA PHE A 267 -17.18 4.43 7.28
C PHE A 267 -15.70 4.50 7.69
N GLY A 268 -15.40 4.28 8.96
CA GLY A 268 -14.05 4.23 9.51
C GLY A 268 -13.32 2.95 9.14
N THR A 269 -12.00 3.03 9.09
CA THR A 269 -11.13 1.87 8.85
C THR A 269 -11.31 0.83 9.95
N ASP A 270 -11.33 1.26 11.21
CA ASP A 270 -11.40 0.37 12.38
C ASP A 270 -12.67 -0.48 12.38
N PHE A 271 -13.84 0.14 12.18
CA PHE A 271 -15.12 -0.58 12.09
C PHE A 271 -15.13 -1.61 10.94
N THR A 272 -14.57 -1.23 9.80
CA THR A 272 -14.48 -2.12 8.64
C THR A 272 -13.51 -3.28 8.92
N ALA A 273 -12.37 -3.01 9.55
CA ALA A 273 -11.37 -4.01 9.90
C ALA A 273 -11.92 -5.01 10.92
N GLU A 274 -12.65 -4.55 11.92
CA GLU A 274 -13.34 -5.39 12.90
C GLU A 274 -14.36 -6.31 12.21
N MET A 275 -15.19 -5.76 11.31
CA MET A 275 -16.14 -6.56 10.55
C MET A 275 -15.44 -7.65 9.72
N GLU A 276 -14.35 -7.32 9.05
CA GLU A 276 -13.59 -8.30 8.27
C GLU A 276 -12.95 -9.37 9.19
N SER A 277 -12.43 -8.99 10.36
CA SER A 277 -11.92 -9.93 11.36
C SER A 277 -13.02 -10.87 11.87
N ASN A 278 -14.22 -10.36 12.13
CA ASN A 278 -15.35 -11.18 12.58
C ASN A 278 -15.77 -12.19 11.52
N LEU A 279 -15.63 -11.87 10.22
CA LEU A 279 -15.87 -12.82 9.13
C LEU A 279 -14.79 -13.91 9.09
N ASP A 280 -13.52 -13.56 9.34
CA ASP A 280 -12.44 -14.55 9.45
C ASP A 280 -12.67 -15.49 10.64
N GLU A 281 -13.12 -14.98 11.79
CA GLU A 281 -13.45 -15.79 12.98
C GLU A 281 -14.61 -16.77 12.72
N ILE A 282 -15.55 -16.42 11.83
CA ILE A 282 -16.60 -17.35 11.37
C ILE A 282 -15.99 -18.45 10.50
N GLU A 283 -15.09 -18.10 9.58
CA GLU A 283 -14.44 -19.05 8.67
C GLU A 283 -13.69 -20.15 9.43
N ILE A 284 -12.98 -19.78 10.50
CA ILE A 284 -12.22 -20.72 11.35
C ILE A 284 -13.07 -21.39 12.45
N GLY A 285 -14.37 -21.08 12.53
CA GLY A 285 -15.31 -21.69 13.46
C GLY A 285 -15.25 -21.18 14.90
N ASN A 286 -14.55 -20.06 15.15
CA ASN A 286 -14.45 -19.43 16.47
C ASN A 286 -15.67 -18.55 16.81
N SER A 287 -16.40 -18.08 15.80
CA SER A 287 -17.59 -17.24 15.96
C SER A 287 -18.81 -17.78 15.22
N ALA A 288 -19.99 -17.68 15.85
CA ALA A 288 -21.24 -18.08 15.23
C ALA A 288 -21.76 -16.97 14.29
N ALA A 289 -21.97 -17.31 13.00
CA ALA A 289 -22.44 -16.35 12.00
C ALA A 289 -23.72 -15.57 12.39
N PRO A 290 -24.75 -16.19 13.01
CA PRO A 290 -25.93 -15.44 13.46
C PRO A 290 -25.59 -14.35 14.49
N GLN A 291 -24.68 -14.64 15.44
CA GLN A 291 -24.29 -13.70 16.48
C GLN A 291 -23.60 -12.47 15.88
N VAL A 292 -22.61 -12.70 15.02
CA VAL A 292 -21.88 -11.62 14.31
C VAL A 292 -22.85 -10.75 13.50
N TRP A 293 -23.79 -11.38 12.79
CA TRP A 293 -24.80 -10.67 12.00
C TRP A 293 -25.73 -9.81 12.86
N HIS A 294 -26.25 -10.36 13.97
CA HIS A 294 -27.14 -9.62 14.86
C HIS A 294 -26.43 -8.42 15.51
N THR A 295 -25.21 -8.61 16.00
CA THR A 295 -24.39 -7.52 16.55
C THR A 295 -24.14 -6.42 15.51
N PHE A 296 -23.76 -6.78 14.28
CA PHE A 296 -23.59 -5.82 13.20
C PHE A 296 -24.89 -5.06 12.89
N ALA A 297 -26.02 -5.78 12.77
CA ALA A 297 -27.30 -5.19 12.43
C ALA A 297 -27.78 -4.19 13.48
N GLU A 298 -27.61 -4.52 14.77
CA GLU A 298 -27.93 -3.62 15.88
C GLU A 298 -27.05 -2.36 15.86
N HIS A 299 -25.73 -2.51 15.69
CA HIS A 299 -24.81 -1.38 15.58
C HIS A 299 -25.14 -0.48 14.38
N PHE A 300 -25.35 -1.07 13.21
CA PHE A 300 -25.72 -0.35 12.00
C PHE A 300 -27.06 0.38 12.17
N GLN A 301 -28.07 -0.28 12.73
CA GLN A 301 -29.38 0.32 12.97
C GLN A 301 -29.27 1.52 13.92
N GLY A 302 -28.53 1.37 15.02
CA GLY A 302 -28.27 2.46 15.97
C GLY A 302 -27.63 3.67 15.28
N LEU A 303 -26.53 3.45 14.55
CA LEU A 303 -25.84 4.51 13.80
C LEU A 303 -26.76 5.15 12.75
N HIS A 304 -27.55 4.37 12.03
CA HIS A 304 -28.45 4.88 10.99
C HIS A 304 -29.61 5.71 11.56
N LEU A 305 -30.28 5.24 12.62
CA LEU A 305 -31.34 6.01 13.28
C LEU A 305 -30.81 7.33 13.82
N ALA A 306 -29.62 7.29 14.41
CA ALA A 306 -28.93 8.46 14.87
C ALA A 306 -28.63 9.43 13.70
N ALA A 307 -28.10 8.93 12.58
CA ALA A 307 -27.85 9.73 11.38
C ALA A 307 -29.11 10.43 10.86
N LEU A 308 -30.27 9.75 10.90
CA LEU A 308 -31.56 10.33 10.51
C LEU A 308 -31.98 11.49 11.43
N GLU A 309 -31.80 11.37 12.74
CA GLU A 309 -32.10 12.47 13.67
C GLU A 309 -31.21 13.70 13.42
N GLN A 310 -29.91 13.51 13.20
CA GLN A 310 -29.02 14.63 12.84
C GLN A 310 -29.41 15.27 11.50
N LYS A 311 -29.79 14.45 10.51
CA LYS A 311 -30.25 14.97 9.22
C LYS A 311 -31.46 15.88 9.38
N LYS A 312 -32.38 15.60 10.32
CA LYS A 312 -33.54 16.47 10.60
C LYS A 312 -33.14 17.84 11.15
N LEU A 313 -32.00 17.96 11.82
CA LEU A 313 -31.49 19.24 12.35
C LEU A 313 -30.95 20.16 11.26
N LYS A 314 -30.63 19.64 10.08
CA LYS A 314 -30.12 20.42 8.95
C LYS A 314 -31.21 20.60 7.88
N PRO A 315 -31.60 21.84 7.55
CA PRO A 315 -32.56 22.06 6.48
C PRO A 315 -31.97 21.61 5.13
N THR A 316 -32.78 20.94 4.33
CA THR A 316 -32.40 20.53 2.97
C THR A 316 -32.26 21.75 2.04
N PRO A 317 -31.50 21.66 0.94
CA PRO A 317 -31.44 22.74 -0.06
C PRO A 317 -32.82 23.18 -0.55
N LYS A 318 -33.76 22.25 -0.72
CA LYS A 318 -35.15 22.58 -1.08
C LYS A 318 -35.89 23.36 0.01
N GLN A 319 -35.67 23.04 1.28
CA GLN A 319 -36.25 23.78 2.41
C GLN A 319 -35.63 25.18 2.51
N LEU A 320 -34.32 25.31 2.29
CA LEU A 320 -33.63 26.60 2.22
C LEU A 320 -34.14 27.45 1.04
N ASP A 321 -34.29 26.87 -0.16
CA ASP A 321 -34.84 27.57 -1.33
C ASP A 321 -36.31 27.96 -1.15
N TYR A 322 -37.11 27.10 -0.51
CA TYR A 322 -38.49 27.42 -0.18
C TYR A 322 -38.56 28.57 0.84
N PHE A 323 -37.74 28.50 1.89
CA PHE A 323 -37.63 29.57 2.88
C PHE A 323 -37.17 30.89 2.24
N ALA A 324 -36.13 30.85 1.39
CA ALA A 324 -35.63 32.02 0.67
C ALA A 324 -36.71 32.68 -0.22
N ARG A 325 -37.54 31.87 -0.90
CA ARG A 325 -38.70 32.37 -1.67
C ARG A 325 -39.81 32.93 -0.80
N LEU A 326 -40.04 32.39 0.40
CA LEU A 326 -41.03 32.92 1.33
C LEU A 326 -40.63 34.29 1.86
N ILE A 327 -39.35 34.48 2.18
CA ILE A 327 -38.86 35.75 2.74
C ILE A 327 -38.53 36.80 1.67
N SER A 328 -38.46 36.46 0.39
CA SER A 328 -38.08 37.40 -0.68
C SER A 328 -39.05 38.56 -0.90
N HIS A 329 -40.27 38.47 -0.34
CA HIS A 329 -41.29 39.50 -0.41
C HIS A 329 -41.58 40.17 0.93
N LEU A 330 -40.88 39.77 2.00
CA LEU A 330 -41.08 40.32 3.34
C LEU A 330 -40.09 41.46 3.63
N PRO A 331 -40.51 42.52 4.34
CA PRO A 331 -39.61 43.53 4.89
C PRO A 331 -38.52 42.93 5.79
N GLU A 332 -37.32 43.53 5.78
CA GLU A 332 -36.13 43.00 6.49
C GLU A 332 -36.32 42.94 8.01
N ASP A 333 -37.05 43.88 8.58
CA ASP A 333 -37.45 43.91 10.00
C ASP A 333 -38.36 42.72 10.37
N GLU A 334 -39.24 42.32 9.46
CA GLU A 334 -40.13 41.18 9.65
C GLU A 334 -39.37 39.85 9.57
N VAL A 335 -38.44 39.72 8.62
CA VAL A 335 -37.54 38.56 8.50
C VAL A 335 -36.64 38.41 9.74
N ASN A 336 -36.10 39.52 10.25
CA ASN A 336 -35.27 39.52 11.46
C ASN A 336 -36.06 39.12 12.71
N ARG A 337 -37.33 39.52 12.80
CA ARG A 337 -38.23 39.08 13.87
C ARG A 337 -38.46 37.56 13.85
N PHE A 338 -38.65 36.96 12.67
CA PHE A 338 -38.86 35.50 12.56
C PHE A 338 -37.59 34.67 12.75
N THR A 339 -36.42 35.20 12.37
CA THR A 339 -35.13 34.49 12.45
C THR A 339 -34.33 34.81 13.71
N GLY A 340 -34.80 35.72 14.56
CA GLY A 340 -34.09 36.17 15.75
C GLY A 340 -32.78 36.89 15.43
N GLY A 341 -32.69 37.56 14.28
CA GLY A 341 -31.51 38.28 13.82
C GLY A 341 -30.36 37.39 13.32
N ASN A 342 -30.58 36.07 13.18
CA ASN A 342 -29.64 35.16 12.52
C ASN A 342 -30.17 34.81 11.13
N PRO A 343 -29.87 35.59 10.09
CA PRO A 343 -30.16 35.14 8.73
C PRO A 343 -29.45 33.81 8.52
N LEU A 344 -30.19 32.78 8.06
CA LEU A 344 -29.67 31.43 7.81
C LEU A 344 -28.32 31.54 7.08
N LYS A 345 -27.23 31.26 7.79
CA LYS A 345 -25.90 31.22 7.18
C LYS A 345 -25.92 30.11 6.14
N ARG A 346 -25.64 30.49 4.88
CA ARG A 346 -25.45 29.55 3.77
C ARG A 346 -24.32 28.58 4.05
#